data_AF-A0A8H4YJM2-F1
#
_entry.id   AF-A0A8H4YJM2-F1
#
_cell.length_a   1.000
_cell.length_b   1.000
_cell.length_c   1.000
_cell.angle_alpha   90.00
_cell.angle_beta   90.00
_cell.angle_gamma   90.00
#
_symmetry.space_group_name_H-M   'P 1'
#
loop_
_entity.id
_entity.type
_entity.pdbx_description
1 polymer ?
#
loop_
_entity_poly.entity_id
_entity_poly.type
_entity_poly.pdbx_seq_one_letter_code
_entity_poly.pdbx_strand_id
1 'polypeptide(L)' 'MPVPFEALLPYAIMIGMFGISGTGLAVVKNWQNEGKRPRYSVDQWDRQSTIDPAEQKLERTNKLNSDGP' A
#
# COMPACT_ATOMS: atom_id res chain seq x y z
N MET A 1 0.29 33.54 31.85
CA MET A 1 1.58 33.68 31.13
C MET A 1 1.46 32.96 29.80
N PRO A 2 1.61 33.64 28.66
CA PRO A 2 1.54 33.00 27.34
C PRO A 2 2.66 31.96 27.19
N VAL A 3 2.36 30.84 26.53
CA VAL A 3 3.33 29.75 26.32
C VAL A 3 4.41 30.22 25.34
N PRO A 4 5.70 30.05 25.67
CA PRO A 4 6.79 30.45 24.77
C PRO A 4 6.81 29.56 23.52
N PHE A 5 6.82 30.18 22.33
CA PHE A 5 6.79 29.48 21.04
C PHE A 5 8.01 28.56 20.83
N GLU A 6 9.12 28.89 21.46
CA GLU A 6 10.38 28.14 21.42
C GLU A 6 10.19 26.71 21.92
N ALA A 7 9.32 26.51 22.91
CA ALA A 7 8.98 25.19 23.43
C ALA A 7 8.15 24.35 22.44
N LEU A 8 7.51 24.99 21.45
CA LEU A 8 6.68 24.34 20.44
C LEU A 8 7.46 23.98 19.17
N LEU A 9 8.58 24.65 18.91
CA LEU A 9 9.41 24.39 17.72
C LEU A 9 9.84 22.93 17.58
N PRO A 10 10.33 22.23 18.64
CA PRO A 10 10.73 20.83 18.52
C PRO A 10 9.55 19.93 18.13
N TYR A 11 8.38 20.17 18.73
CA TYR A 11 7.17 19.38 18.45
C TYR A 11 6.62 19.67 17.05
N ALA A 12 6.66 20.92 16.60
CA ALA A 12 6.26 21.29 15.25
C ALA A 12 7.12 20.59 14.18
N ILE A 13 8.43 20.52 14.40
CA ILE A 13 9.35 19.79 13.51
C ILE A 13 9.02 18.30 13.50
N MET A 14 8.80 17.68 14.67
CA MET A 14 8.42 16.27 14.75
C MET A 14 7.11 16.01 14.00
N ILE A 15 6.06 16.81 14.26
CA ILE A 15 4.76 16.70 13.58
C ILE A 15 4.93 16.86 12.07
N GLY A 16 5.74 17.81 11.63
CA GLY A 16 6.06 18.02 10.21
C GLY A 16 6.73 16.80 9.59
N MET A 17 7.77 16.25 10.23
CA MET A 17 8.49 15.09 9.72
C MET A 17 7.62 13.83 9.67
N PHE A 18 6.81 13.59 10.70
CA PHE A 18 5.85 12.48 10.71
C PHE A 18 4.74 12.67 9.66
N GLY A 19 4.26 13.90 9.48
CA GLY A 19 3.27 14.24 8.47
C GLY A 19 3.79 14.03 7.04
N ILE A 20 5.01 14.50 6.75
CA ILE A 20 5.67 14.32 5.45
C ILE A 20 5.92 12.84 5.18
N SER A 21 6.41 12.09 6.17
CA SER A 21 6.70 10.67 6.01
C SER A 21 5.42 9.85 5.75
N GLY A 22 4.35 10.11 6.51
CA GLY A 22 3.07 9.42 6.35
C GLY A 22 2.40 9.71 5.01
N THR A 23 2.38 10.98 4.59
CA THR A 23 1.81 11.38 3.30
C THR A 23 2.66 10.88 2.12
N GLY A 24 3.99 10.94 2.24
CA GLY A 24 4.91 10.39 1.24
C GLY A 24 4.67 8.92 0.97
N LEU A 25 4.55 8.10 2.02
CA LEU A 25 4.26 6.67 1.87
C LEU A 25 2.86 6.43 1.27
N ALA A 26 1.86 7.21 1.67
CA ALA A 26 0.51 7.09 1.12
C ALA A 26 0.46 7.40 -0.39
N VAL A 27 1.18 8.44 -0.84
CA VAL A 27 1.25 8.80 -2.27
C VAL A 27 1.93 7.70 -3.08
N VAL A 28 3.10 7.21 -2.62
CA VAL A 28 3.82 6.13 -3.31
C VAL A 28 2.95 4.88 -3.44
N LYS A 29 2.22 4.52 -2.37
CA LYS A 29 1.34 3.35 -2.37
C LYS A 29 0.13 3.51 -3.29
N ASN A 30 -0.39 4.73 -3.43
CA ASN A 30 -1.45 5.02 -4.41
C ASN A 30 -0.93 4.93 -5.85
N TRP A 31 0.31 5.39 -6.12
CA TRP A 31 0.92 5.25 -7.45
C TRP A 31 1.19 3.79 -7.82
N GLN A 32 1.72 2.99 -6.89
CA GLN A 32 1.95 1.55 -7.12
C GLN A 32 0.67 0.77 -7.35
N ASN A 33 -0.45 1.21 -6.77
CA ASN A 33 -1.75 0.56 -6.92
C ASN A 33 -2.58 1.13 -8.09
N GLU A 34 -1.96 1.83 -9.05
CA GLU A 34 -2.65 2.43 -10.21
C GLU A 34 -3.83 3.35 -9.81
N GLY A 35 -3.74 3.98 -8.62
CA GLY A 35 -4.81 4.80 -8.05
C GLY A 35 -5.93 4.02 -7.34
N LYS A 36 -5.86 2.69 -7.29
CA LYS A 36 -6.80 1.86 -6.51
C LYS A 36 -6.47 1.94 -5.02
N ARG A 37 -7.50 2.06 -4.20
CA ARG A 37 -7.37 2.16 -2.74
C ARG A 37 -6.66 0.90 -2.19
N PRO A 38 -5.57 1.03 -1.41
CA PRO A 38 -4.91 -0.12 -0.81
C PRO A 38 -5.88 -0.92 0.05
N ARG A 39 -5.97 -2.23 -0.17
CA ARG A 39 -6.76 -3.12 0.68
C ARG A 39 -5.94 -3.50 1.91
N TYR A 40 -6.53 -3.34 3.09
CA TYR A 40 -5.94 -3.73 4.36
C TYR A 40 -6.61 -5.03 4.86
N SER A 41 -5.88 -5.86 5.61
CA SER A 41 -6.40 -7.12 6.18
C SER A 41 -6.89 -8.14 5.13
N VAL A 42 -6.12 -8.34 4.06
CA VAL A 42 -6.43 -9.34 3.02
C VAL A 42 -6.32 -10.76 3.59
N ASP A 43 -7.45 -11.45 3.68
CA ASP A 43 -7.53 -12.82 4.15
C ASP A 43 -7.17 -13.85 3.07
N GLN A 44 -7.12 -15.13 3.43
CA GLN A 44 -6.74 -16.18 2.48
C GLN A 44 -7.74 -16.29 1.31
N TRP A 45 -9.02 -16.01 1.57
CA TRP A 45 -10.08 -16.04 0.57
C TRP A 45 -9.95 -14.89 -0.43
N ASP A 46 -9.71 -13.67 0.05
CA ASP A 46 -9.49 -12.46 -0.76
C ASP A 46 -8.29 -12.62 -1.70
N ARG A 47 -7.23 -13.30 -1.25
CA ARG A 47 -6.06 -13.59 -2.11
C ARG A 47 -6.42 -14.49 -3.28
N GLN A 48 -7.30 -15.45 -3.06
CA GLN A 48 -7.77 -16.39 -4.08
C GLN A 48 -8.79 -15.75 -5.03
N SER A 49 -9.63 -14.85 -4.53
CA SER A 49 -10.63 -14.14 -5.33
C SER A 49 -10.06 -12.93 -6.09
N THR A 50 -8.90 -12.40 -5.68
CA THR A 50 -8.22 -11.29 -6.38
C THR A 50 -7.47 -11.79 -7.62
N ILE A 51 -7.26 -13.09 -7.77
CA ILE A 51 -6.89 -13.63 -9.08
C ILE A 51 -8.15 -13.49 -9.95
N ASP A 52 -8.16 -12.49 -10.83
CA ASP A 52 -9.21 -12.36 -11.83
C ASP A 52 -9.39 -13.73 -12.50
N PRO A 53 -10.62 -14.24 -12.69
CA PRO A 53 -10.84 -15.56 -13.28
C PRO A 53 -10.09 -15.77 -14.61
N ALA A 54 -9.85 -14.67 -15.32
CA ALA A 54 -9.02 -14.61 -16.53
C ALA A 54 -7.52 -14.82 -16.25
N GLU A 55 -6.93 -14.20 -15.23
CA GLU A 55 -5.54 -14.42 -14.83
C GLU A 55 -5.33 -15.83 -14.27
N GLN A 56 -6.29 -16.34 -13.50
CA GLN A 56 -6.20 -17.70 -12.96
C GLN A 56 -6.23 -18.74 -14.08
N LYS A 57 -6.99 -18.46 -15.14
CA LYS A 57 -7.03 -19.28 -16.35
C LYS A 57 -5.71 -19.20 -17.12
N LEU A 58 -5.12 -18.01 -17.23
CA LEU A 58 -3.81 -17.78 -17.86
C LEU A 58 -2.66 -18.45 -17.12
N GLU A 59 -2.59 -18.32 -15.78
CA GLU A 59 -1.59 -19.02 -14.98
C GLU A 59 -1.76 -20.53 -15.04
N ARG A 60 -2.99 -21.04 -14.98
CA ARG A 60 -3.24 -22.47 -15.16
C ARG A 60 -2.84 -22.95 -16.55
N THR A 61 -3.13 -22.21 -17.62
CA THR A 61 -2.69 -22.58 -18.97
C THR A 61 -1.17 -22.51 -19.11
N ASN A 62 -0.52 -21.53 -18.51
CA ASN A 62 0.94 -21.41 -18.53
C ASN A 62 1.61 -22.55 -17.76
N LYS A 63 1.04 -22.98 -16.63
CA LYS A 63 1.51 -24.16 -15.88
C LYS A 63 1.27 -25.47 -16.62
N LEU A 64 0.10 -25.63 -17.24
CA LEU A 64 -0.19 -26.81 -18.08
C LEU A 64 0.75 -26.90 -19.29
N ASN A 65 1.20 -25.76 -19.82
CA ASN A 65 2.16 -25.71 -20.92
C ASN A 65 3.63 -25.83 -20.46
N SER A 66 3.95 -25.55 -19.20
CA SER A 66 5.29 -25.75 -18.63
C SER A 66 5.55 -27.20 -18.21
N ASP A 67 4.49 -27.95 -17.94
CA ASP A 67 4.53 -29.32 -17.42
C ASP A 67 4.42 -30.37 -18.55
N GLY A 68 4.81 -30.01 -19.78
CA GLY A 68 4.96 -30.98 -20.86
C GLY A 68 5.96 -32.09 -20.48
N PRO A 69 5.80 -33.32 -21.00
CA PRO A 69 6.59 -34.47 -20.59
C PRO A 69 8.10 -34.27 -20.74
#